data_AF-A0A364WRC6-F1
#
_entry.id   AF-A0A364WRC6-F1
#
_cell.length_a   1.000
_cell.length_b   1.000
_cell.length_c   1.000
_cell.angle_alpha   90.00
_cell.angle_beta   90.00
_cell.angle_gamma   90.00
#
_symmetry.space_group_name_H-M   'P 1'
#
loop_
_entity.id
_entity.type
_entity.pdbx_description
1 polymer ?
#
loop_
_entity_poly.entity_id
_entity_poly.type
_entity_poly.pdbx_seq_one_letter_code
_entity_poly.pdbx_strand_id
1 'polypeptide(L)'
;MSNELSLLERKIEDLFGEEPFNEVDEELFRWLMFAYFDKGSNIKNLDSPNFEMFRDKLAVLIDAVYLWHQGRMKLEKLNNNPLSQ
;
A
#
# COMPACT_ATOMS: atom_id res chain seq x y z
N MET A 1 -3.16 1.72 20.29
CA MET A 1 -3.88 1.36 19.06
C MET A 1 -2.97 1.70 17.87
N SER A 2 -1.80 1.05 17.79
CA SER A 2 -0.63 1.67 17.12
C SER A 2 0.27 0.71 16.32
N ASN A 3 -0.05 -0.59 16.25
CA ASN A 3 0.86 -1.59 15.65
C ASN A 3 0.57 -1.91 14.17
N GLU A 4 -0.64 -1.66 13.67
CA GLU A 4 -0.97 -2.04 12.28
C GLU A 4 -0.77 -0.89 11.30
N LEU A 5 -1.03 0.36 11.72
CA LEU A 5 -0.62 1.55 10.96
C LEU A 5 0.90 1.58 10.79
N SER A 6 1.65 1.27 11.86
CA SER A 6 3.11 1.17 11.78
C SER A 6 3.62 0.01 10.92
N LEU A 7 2.85 -1.08 10.77
CA LEU A 7 3.22 -2.17 9.86
C LEU A 7 3.04 -1.77 8.39
N LEU A 8 1.94 -1.08 8.06
CA LEU A 8 1.72 -0.56 6.71
C LEU A 8 2.74 0.52 6.36
N GLU A 9 2.98 1.47 7.27
CA GLU A 9 3.98 2.54 7.12
C GLU A 9 5.37 1.96 6.87
N ARG A 10 5.83 1.00 7.69
CA ARG A 10 7.11 0.31 7.48
C ARG A 10 7.18 -0.42 6.15
N LYS A 11 6.10 -1.11 5.78
CA LYS A 11 6.06 -1.82 4.49
C LYS A 11 6.13 -0.87 3.31
N ILE A 12 5.56 0.33 3.42
CA ILE A 12 5.68 1.38 2.41
C ILE A 12 7.14 1.88 2.38
N GLU A 13 7.73 2.21 3.53
CA GLU A 13 9.14 2.64 3.63
C GLU A 13 10.12 1.59 3.06
N ASP A 14 9.90 0.30 3.31
CA ASP A 14 10.74 -0.78 2.78
C ASP A 14 10.58 -0.99 1.26
N LEU A 15 9.42 -0.60 0.70
CA LEU A 15 9.07 -0.83 -0.70
C LEU A 15 9.65 0.23 -1.64
N PHE A 16 9.62 1.47 -1.16
CA PHE A 16 10.15 2.63 -1.87
C PHE A 16 11.65 2.74 -1.57
N GLY A 17 12.44 3.04 -2.59
CA GLY A 17 13.86 3.35 -2.38
C GLY A 17 14.06 4.72 -1.71
N GLU A 18 15.31 5.07 -1.46
CA GLU A 18 15.67 6.44 -1.09
C GLU A 18 15.30 7.42 -2.20
N GLU A 19 14.86 8.63 -1.83
CA GLU A 19 14.60 9.69 -2.79
C GLU A 19 15.92 10.24 -3.39
N PRO A 20 15.93 10.60 -4.69
CA PRO A 20 14.79 10.65 -5.61
C PRO A 20 14.39 9.27 -6.14
N PHE A 21 13.07 9.05 -6.26
CA PHE A 21 12.50 7.81 -6.77
C PHE A 21 12.93 7.54 -8.22
N ASN A 22 13.19 6.27 -8.51
CA ASN A 22 13.34 5.80 -9.89
C ASN A 22 11.97 5.72 -10.58
N GLU A 23 11.96 5.44 -11.88
CA GLU A 23 10.73 5.39 -12.68
C GLU A 23 9.72 4.34 -12.18
N VAL A 24 10.18 3.20 -11.64
CA VAL A 24 9.31 2.15 -11.09
C VAL A 24 8.63 2.65 -9.82
N ASP A 25 9.40 3.27 -8.93
CA ASP A 25 8.93 3.83 -7.67
C ASP A 25 7.95 4.99 -7.90
N GLU A 26 8.22 5.85 -8.88
CA GLU A 26 7.29 6.92 -9.26
C GLU A 26 5.94 6.37 -9.74
N GLU A 27 5.94 5.36 -10.62
CA GLU A 27 4.69 4.77 -11.13
C GLU A 27 3.92 4.02 -10.05
N LEU A 28 4.63 3.35 -9.13
CA LEU A 28 3.99 2.70 -8.00
C LEU A 28 3.35 3.72 -7.05
N PHE A 29 4.04 4.84 -6.79
CA PHE A 29 3.48 5.93 -6.01
C PHE A 29 2.24 6.53 -6.69
N ARG A 30 2.28 6.75 -8.01
CA ARG A 30 1.12 7.20 -8.79
C ARG A 30 -0.06 6.23 -8.68
N TRP A 31 0.18 4.92 -8.77
CA TRP A 31 -0.86 3.90 -8.59
C TRP A 31 -1.47 3.95 -7.18
N LEU A 32 -0.63 4.07 -6.14
CA LEU A 32 -1.10 4.19 -4.77
C LEU A 32 -1.99 5.44 -4.60
N MET A 33 -1.57 6.58 -5.16
CA MET A 33 -2.36 7.80 -5.15
C MET A 33 -3.66 7.67 -5.95
N PHE A 34 -3.66 6.94 -7.08
CA PHE A 34 -4.87 6.63 -7.84
C PHE A 34 -5.86 5.83 -6.98
N ALA A 35 -5.39 4.76 -6.34
CA ALA A 35 -6.21 3.88 -5.52
C ALA A 35 -6.85 4.60 -4.31
N TYR A 36 -6.16 5.59 -3.74
CA TYR A 36 -6.65 6.34 -2.57
C TYR A 36 -7.49 7.58 -2.89
N PHE A 37 -7.23 8.26 -4.01
CA PHE A 37 -7.80 9.59 -4.27
C PHE A 37 -8.65 9.69 -5.54
N ASP A 38 -8.86 8.60 -6.30
CA ASP A 38 -9.69 8.52 -7.51
C ASP A 38 -9.31 9.58 -8.59
N LYS A 39 -8.11 10.16 -8.47
CA LYS A 39 -7.59 11.28 -9.27
C LYS A 39 -6.15 11.04 -9.77
N GLY A 40 -5.66 9.81 -9.70
CA GLY A 40 -4.33 9.50 -10.21
C GLY A 40 -4.28 9.63 -11.74
N SER A 41 -3.19 10.18 -12.25
CA SER A 41 -2.88 10.19 -13.67
C SER A 41 -2.65 8.77 -14.20
N ASN A 42 -2.84 8.57 -15.51
CA ASN A 42 -2.56 7.30 -16.17
C ASN A 42 -1.12 6.84 -15.87
N ILE A 43 -0.96 5.55 -15.56
CA ILE A 43 0.35 4.90 -15.40
C ILE A 43 1.09 5.02 -16.73
N LYS A 44 2.36 5.44 -16.70
CA LYS A 44 3.20 5.51 -17.89
C LYS A 44 3.49 4.10 -18.42
N ASN A 45 3.78 3.99 -19.71
CA ASN A 45 4.29 2.75 -20.29
C ASN A 45 5.72 2.52 -19.76
N LEU A 46 5.87 1.55 -18.86
CA LEU A 46 7.17 1.02 -18.44
C LEU A 46 7.69 0.06 -19.52
N ASP A 47 9.00 -0.02 -19.68
CA ASP A 47 9.61 -1.09 -20.48
C ASP A 47 9.49 -2.44 -19.74
N SER A 48 9.84 -3.54 -20.42
CA SER A 48 9.59 -4.88 -19.88
C SER A 48 10.28 -5.13 -18.52
N PRO A 49 11.56 -4.79 -18.31
CA PRO A 49 12.21 -4.98 -17.02
C PRO A 49 11.59 -4.14 -15.90
N ASN A 50 11.31 -2.85 -16.17
CA ASN A 50 10.71 -1.98 -15.17
C ASN A 50 9.26 -2.38 -14.85
N PHE A 51 8.52 -2.88 -15.83
CA PHE A 51 7.17 -3.41 -15.61
C PHE A 51 7.17 -4.66 -14.73
N GLU A 52 8.14 -5.57 -14.91
CA GLU A 52 8.28 -6.72 -14.01
C GLU A 52 8.58 -6.28 -12.58
N MET A 53 9.52 -5.35 -12.39
CA MET A 53 9.82 -4.77 -11.09
C MET A 53 8.62 -4.06 -10.47
N PHE A 54 7.87 -3.30 -11.26
CA PHE A 54 6.64 -2.64 -10.85
C PHE A 54 5.61 -3.66 -10.35
N ARG A 55 5.36 -4.72 -11.13
CA ARG A 55 4.40 -5.77 -10.78
C ARG A 55 4.78 -6.45 -9.47
N ASP A 56 6.06 -6.76 -9.29
CA ASP A 56 6.54 -7.46 -8.11
C ASP A 56 6.41 -6.58 -6.86
N LYS A 57 6.74 -5.28 -6.96
CA LYS A 57 6.51 -4.31 -5.88
C LYS A 57 5.01 -4.11 -5.59
N LEU A 58 4.18 -4.01 -6.63
CA LEU A 58 2.74 -3.86 -6.51
C LEU A 58 2.09 -5.02 -5.77
N ALA A 59 2.52 -6.27 -6.04
CA ALA A 59 2.01 -7.44 -5.33
C ALA A 59 2.24 -7.34 -3.81
N VAL A 60 3.44 -6.94 -3.40
CA VAL A 60 3.79 -6.74 -1.99
C VAL A 60 2.95 -5.63 -1.35
N LEU A 61 2.73 -4.53 -2.07
CA LEU A 61 1.92 -3.40 -1.61
C LEU A 61 0.44 -3.79 -1.44
N ILE A 62 -0.13 -4.53 -2.38
CA ILE A 62 -1.52 -5.02 -2.31
C ILE A 62 -1.70 -5.95 -1.10
N ASP A 63 -0.78 -6.88 -0.88
CA ASP A 63 -0.82 -7.78 0.27
C ASP A 63 -0.77 -7.01 1.60
N ALA A 64 0.09 -5.98 1.67
CA ALA A 64 0.19 -5.11 2.83
C ALA A 64 -1.13 -4.38 3.14
N VAL A 65 -1.73 -3.77 2.11
CA VAL A 65 -3.00 -3.03 2.21
C VAL A 65 -4.14 -3.97 2.61
N TYR A 66 -4.20 -5.18 2.03
CA TYR A 66 -5.21 -6.17 2.37
C TYR A 66 -5.12 -6.61 3.84
N LEU A 67 -3.92 -6.92 4.32
CA LEU A 67 -3.70 -7.31 5.71
C LEU A 67 -4.07 -6.19 6.69
N TRP A 68 -3.70 -4.94 6.37
CA TRP A 68 -4.08 -3.77 7.15
C TRP A 68 -5.60 -3.60 7.21
N HIS A 69 -6.29 -3.75 6.08
CA HIS A 69 -7.75 -3.65 6.03
C HIS A 69 -8.42 -4.77 6.86
N GLN A 70 -7.92 -6.00 6.77
CA GLN A 70 -8.41 -7.13 7.58
C GLN A 70 -8.26 -6.87 9.09
N GLY A 71 -7.12 -6.32 9.50
CA GLY A 71 -6.86 -5.97 10.89
C GLY A 71 -7.79 -4.89 11.42
N ARG A 72 -8.03 -3.82 10.64
CA ARG A 72 -9.04 -2.80 10.96
C ARG A 72 -10.44 -3.36 11.13
N MET A 73 -10.89 -4.21 10.20
CA MET A 73 -12.21 -4.85 10.29
C MET A 73 -12.36 -5.73 11.53
N LYS A 74 -11.28 -6.39 11.98
CA LYS A 74 -11.28 -7.16 13.24
C LYS A 74 -11.39 -6.25 14.46
N LEU A 75 -10.64 -5.14 14.48
CA LEU A 75 -10.68 -4.15 15.56
C LEU A 75 -12.07 -3.49 15.68
N GLU A 76 -12.68 -3.10 14.56
CA GLU A 76 -14.02 -2.52 14.54
C GLU A 76 -15.08 -3.49 15.06
N LYS A 77 -14.97 -4.80 14.75
CA LYS A 77 -15.87 -5.82 15.30
C LYS A 77 -15.70 -6.03 16.80
N LEU A 78 -14.47 -5.93 17.33
CA LEU A 78 -14.20 -6.06 18.77
C LEU A 78 -14.74 -4.87 19.57
N ASN A 79 -14.59 -3.64 19.04
CA ASN A 79 -15.07 -2.43 19.70
C ASN A 79 -16.61 -2.30 19.69
N ASN A 80 -17.28 -2.93 18.72
CA ASN A 80 -18.74 -2.88 18.60
C ASN A 80 -19.45 -4.08 19.27
N ASN A 81 -18.75 -4.89 20.08
CA ASN A 81 -19.34 -6.02 20.78
C ASN A 81 -19.90 -5.58 22.15
N PRO A 82 -21.22 -5.65 22.40
CA PRO A 82 -21.87 -5.10 23.60
C PRO A 82 -21.58 -5.85 24.91
N LEU A 83 -20.78 -6.92 24.88
CA LEU A 83 -20.44 -7.74 26.06
C LEU A 83 -19.07 -7.41 26.67
N SER A 84 -18.42 -6.33 26.23
CA SER A 84 -17.06 -5.95 26.65
C SER A 84 -17.00 -4.78 27.66
N GLN A 85 -18.10 -4.43 28.34
CA GLN A 85 -18.09 -3.52 29.50
C GLN A 85 -18.21 -4.26 30.82
#